data_AF-A0A7Z9QWV7-F1
#
_entry.id   AF-A0A7Z9QWV7-F1
#
_cell.length_a   1.000
_cell.length_b   1.000
_cell.length_c   1.000
_cell.angle_alpha   90.00
_cell.angle_beta   90.00
_cell.angle_gamma   90.00
#
_symmetry.space_group_name_H-M   'P 1'
#
loop_
_entity.id
_entity.type
_entity.pdbx_description
1 polymer ?
#
loop_
_entity_poly.entity_id
_entity_poly.type
_entity_poly.pdbx_seq_one_letter_code
_entity_poly.pdbx_strand_id
1 'polypeptide(L)'
;MKKTISFDKVVKLRKLLGKKLRLSQAMGRKNIGARDLKIVNEYVLLCCYSMTAPVRLDWASVTYHNKKGFENIKEKSGNYLVLRKSSVTVYWNKYKTSRIHGSTSTELPTNLSRVLRKHCKFMKTHFPDSNNLFLNARFEPMTRQNLGKLLENLFFSYFKKRISVSALRRIYLSSKYFTVTKEQKQDAKDMMHSVGVQQKHYVKEI
;
A
#
# COMPACT_ATOMS: atom_id res chain seq x y z
N MET A 1 -8.19 -18.24 16.82
CA MET A 1 -7.00 -18.34 15.93
C MET A 1 -6.44 -16.93 15.64
N LYS A 2 -5.21 -16.60 16.07
CA LYS A 2 -4.60 -15.26 15.90
C LYS A 2 -4.51 -14.89 14.40
N LYS A 3 -5.38 -13.97 13.95
CA LYS A 3 -5.47 -13.40 12.59
C LYS A 3 -4.33 -12.42 12.30
N THR A 4 -3.08 -12.78 12.61
CA THR A 4 -1.95 -11.85 12.45
C THR A 4 -0.79 -12.53 11.73
N ILE A 5 -0.11 -11.72 10.93
CA ILE A 5 1.18 -12.00 10.29
C ILE A 5 2.12 -10.87 10.72
N SER A 6 3.43 -11.14 10.77
CA SER A 6 4.41 -10.08 11.03
C SER A 6 4.56 -9.17 9.81
N PHE A 7 4.97 -7.92 10.03
CA PHE A 7 5.27 -7.01 8.92
C PHE A 7 6.44 -7.50 8.06
N ASP A 8 7.41 -8.21 8.66
CA ASP A 8 8.48 -8.89 7.92
C ASP A 8 7.93 -9.89 6.87
N LYS A 9 6.88 -10.66 7.21
CA LYS A 9 6.23 -11.55 6.22
C LYS A 9 5.58 -10.75 5.07
N VAL A 10 5.03 -9.57 5.35
CA VAL A 10 4.50 -8.66 4.32
C VAL A 10 5.64 -8.19 3.39
N VAL A 11 6.77 -7.77 3.96
CA VAL A 11 7.95 -7.32 3.20
C VAL A 11 8.53 -8.47 2.37
N LYS A 12 8.63 -9.68 2.92
CA LYS A 12 9.08 -10.88 2.21
C LYS A 12 8.14 -11.22 1.04
N LEU A 13 6.82 -11.15 1.24
CA LEU A 13 5.85 -11.35 0.16
C LEU A 13 6.03 -10.32 -0.96
N ARG A 14 6.21 -9.03 -0.64
CA ARG A 14 6.50 -8.00 -1.65
C ARG A 14 7.75 -8.33 -2.46
N LYS A 15 8.85 -8.72 -1.79
CA LYS A 15 10.10 -9.11 -2.45
C LYS A 15 9.89 -10.33 -3.35
N LEU A 16 9.13 -11.33 -2.89
CA LEU A 16 8.78 -12.52 -3.65
C LEU A 16 8.00 -12.16 -4.92
N LEU A 17 6.95 -11.35 -4.80
CA LEU A 17 6.16 -10.88 -5.95
C LEU A 17 7.03 -10.13 -6.96
N GLY A 18 7.93 -9.27 -6.48
CA GLY A 18 8.87 -8.52 -7.34
C GLY A 18 9.87 -9.39 -8.10
N LYS A 19 10.24 -10.55 -7.55
CA LYS A 19 11.17 -11.51 -8.18
C LYS A 19 10.48 -12.50 -9.14
N LYS A 20 9.15 -12.60 -9.14
CA LYS A 20 8.46 -13.60 -9.94
C LYS A 20 8.59 -13.30 -11.44
N LEU A 21 9.04 -14.31 -12.20
CA LEU A 21 9.11 -14.27 -13.67
C LEU A 21 7.78 -13.83 -14.30
N ARG A 22 6.64 -14.26 -13.72
CA ARG A 22 5.30 -13.88 -14.17
C ARG A 22 5.05 -12.36 -14.12
N LEU A 23 5.63 -11.63 -13.16
CA LEU A 23 5.50 -10.17 -13.10
C LEU A 23 6.28 -9.50 -14.24
N SER A 24 7.52 -9.94 -14.47
CA SER A 24 8.34 -9.44 -15.59
C SER A 24 7.69 -9.74 -16.94
N GLN A 25 7.16 -10.95 -17.11
CA GLN A 25 6.41 -11.33 -18.31
C GLN A 25 5.14 -10.50 -18.46
N ALA A 26 4.33 -10.37 -17.42
CA ALA A 26 3.09 -9.58 -17.46
C ALA A 26 3.35 -8.11 -17.85
N MET A 27 4.41 -7.50 -17.31
CA MET A 27 4.77 -6.10 -17.61
C MET A 27 5.39 -5.90 -19.00
N GLY A 28 5.84 -6.97 -19.67
CA GLY A 28 6.52 -6.92 -20.96
C GLY A 28 5.70 -7.46 -22.15
N ARG A 29 4.50 -8.01 -21.90
CA ARG A 29 3.63 -8.55 -22.94
C ARG A 29 2.98 -7.43 -23.76
N LYS A 30 2.82 -7.64 -25.07
CA LYS A 30 2.10 -6.71 -25.97
C LYS A 30 0.60 -6.69 -25.67
N ASN A 31 0.00 -7.87 -25.51
CA ASN A 31 -1.41 -8.04 -25.18
C ASN A 31 -1.52 -8.58 -23.75
N ILE A 32 -2.32 -7.93 -22.91
CA ILE A 32 -2.48 -8.29 -21.51
C ILE A 32 -3.90 -8.78 -21.22
N GLY A 33 -3.99 -9.87 -20.45
CA GLY A 33 -5.27 -10.35 -19.94
C GLY A 33 -5.55 -9.89 -18.50
N ALA A 34 -6.76 -10.12 -18.02
CA ALA A 34 -7.18 -9.83 -16.65
C ALA A 34 -6.26 -10.47 -15.59
N ARG A 35 -5.71 -11.66 -15.88
CA ARG A 35 -4.77 -12.36 -14.99
C ARG A 35 -3.42 -11.65 -14.86
N ASP A 36 -2.91 -11.10 -15.96
CA ASP A 36 -1.65 -10.37 -15.98
C ASP A 36 -1.80 -9.04 -15.23
N LEU A 37 -2.88 -8.30 -15.52
CA LEU A 37 -3.23 -7.09 -14.78
C LEU A 37 -3.37 -7.35 -13.28
N LYS A 38 -4.01 -8.46 -12.88
CA LYS A 38 -4.14 -8.84 -11.47
C LYS A 38 -2.77 -9.02 -10.80
N ILE A 39 -1.82 -9.69 -11.45
CA ILE A 39 -0.46 -9.91 -10.91
C ILE A 39 0.27 -8.57 -10.71
N VAL A 40 0.17 -7.67 -11.70
CA VAL A 40 0.76 -6.33 -11.60
C VAL A 40 0.12 -5.53 -10.47
N ASN A 41 -1.22 -5.50 -10.41
CA ASN A 41 -1.96 -4.79 -9.37
C ASN A 41 -1.62 -5.30 -7.97
N GLU A 42 -1.54 -6.63 -7.76
CA GLU A 42 -1.17 -7.22 -6.47
C GLU A 42 0.22 -6.77 -6.01
N TYR A 43 1.20 -6.78 -6.91
CA TYR A 43 2.56 -6.34 -6.61
C TYR A 43 2.61 -4.84 -6.26
N VAL A 44 2.05 -4.00 -7.13
CA VAL A 44 2.09 -2.53 -6.96
C VAL A 44 1.32 -2.12 -5.71
N LEU A 45 0.15 -2.72 -5.44
CA LEU A 45 -0.63 -2.46 -4.25
C LEU A 45 0.15 -2.80 -2.97
N LEU A 46 0.86 -3.93 -2.96
CA LEU A 46 1.65 -4.33 -1.80
C LEU A 46 2.87 -3.40 -1.60
N CYS A 47 3.48 -2.92 -2.69
CA CYS A 47 4.51 -1.86 -2.61
C CYS A 47 3.96 -0.58 -1.97
N CYS A 48 2.79 -0.10 -2.40
CA CYS A 48 2.14 1.07 -1.83
C CYS A 48 1.84 0.93 -0.33
N TYR A 49 1.52 -0.27 0.16
CA TYR A 49 1.20 -0.49 1.57
C TYR A 49 2.37 -0.93 2.44
N SER A 50 3.51 -1.32 1.88
CA SER A 50 4.67 -1.75 2.67
C SER A 50 5.89 -0.85 2.57
N MET A 51 5.91 0.12 1.66
CA MET A 51 7.04 1.05 1.46
C MET A 51 6.74 2.46 2.01
N THR A 52 5.49 2.71 2.38
CA THR A 52 5.02 3.92 3.06
C THR A 52 4.08 3.54 4.19
N ALA A 53 3.77 4.49 5.08
CA ALA A 53 2.71 4.29 6.06
C ALA A 53 1.40 3.90 5.34
N PRO A 54 0.76 2.76 5.68
CA PRO A 54 -0.38 2.29 4.92
C PRO A 54 -1.57 3.25 5.09
N VAL A 55 -2.05 3.87 4.01
CA VAL A 55 -3.30 4.65 4.01
C VAL A 55 -4.53 3.71 4.11
N ARG A 56 -5.76 4.22 4.06
CA ARG A 56 -6.93 3.33 3.93
C ARG A 56 -7.00 2.80 2.49
N LEU A 57 -8.19 2.54 1.97
CA LEU A 57 -8.40 2.11 0.57
C LEU A 57 -8.35 3.29 -0.43
N ASP A 58 -7.73 4.41 -0.05
CA ASP A 58 -7.73 5.65 -0.84
C ASP A 58 -6.91 5.55 -2.13
N TRP A 59 -5.98 4.59 -2.21
CA TRP A 59 -5.30 4.21 -3.45
C TRP A 59 -6.26 3.79 -4.58
N ALA A 60 -7.47 3.33 -4.27
CA ALA A 60 -8.45 2.90 -5.26
C ALA A 60 -8.92 4.05 -6.15
N SER A 61 -8.99 5.27 -5.61
CA SER A 61 -9.48 6.46 -6.32
C SER A 61 -8.35 7.34 -6.85
N VAL A 62 -7.11 6.85 -6.86
CA VAL A 62 -5.96 7.63 -7.34
C VAL A 62 -5.94 7.60 -8.86
N THR A 63 -5.84 8.79 -9.45
CA THR A 63 -5.52 8.95 -10.87
C THR A 63 -4.08 9.45 -11.04
N TYR A 64 -3.37 9.00 -12.08
CA TYR A 64 -1.98 9.37 -12.31
C TYR A 64 -1.84 10.40 -13.43
N HIS A 65 -0.97 11.39 -13.22
CA HIS A 65 -0.75 12.52 -14.12
C HIS A 65 0.72 12.88 -14.20
N ASN A 66 1.17 13.43 -15.33
CA ASN A 66 2.45 14.13 -15.37
C ASN A 66 2.27 15.56 -14.81
N LYS A 67 3.38 16.32 -14.65
CA LYS A 67 3.33 17.71 -14.15
C LYS A 67 2.30 18.57 -14.89
N LYS A 68 2.38 18.60 -16.23
CA LYS A 68 1.50 19.44 -17.08
C LYS A 68 0.03 19.03 -16.97
N GLY A 69 -0.25 17.72 -17.02
CA GLY A 69 -1.60 17.17 -16.91
C GLY A 69 -2.25 17.51 -15.57
N PHE A 70 -1.48 17.47 -14.48
CA PHE A 70 -1.96 17.86 -13.16
C PHE A 70 -2.23 19.37 -13.03
N GLU A 71 -1.40 20.21 -13.66
CA GLU A 71 -1.58 21.67 -13.68
C GLU A 71 -2.85 22.08 -14.44
N ASN A 72 -3.22 21.33 -15.48
CA ASN A 72 -4.43 21.56 -16.29
C ASN A 72 -5.75 21.14 -15.60
N ILE A 73 -5.70 20.48 -14.44
CA ILE A 73 -6.90 20.12 -13.69
C ILE A 73 -7.45 21.38 -13.00
N LYS A 74 -8.59 21.88 -13.50
CA LYS A 74 -9.30 23.05 -12.93
C LYS A 74 -9.63 22.83 -11.45
N GLU A 75 -10.28 21.72 -11.13
CA GLU A 75 -10.69 21.38 -9.76
C GLU A 75 -9.95 20.16 -9.23
N LYS A 76 -9.03 20.39 -8.29
CA LYS A 76 -8.20 19.33 -7.70
C LYS A 76 -8.93 18.63 -6.54
N SER A 77 -10.13 18.08 -6.79
CA SER A 77 -10.95 17.42 -5.77
C SER A 77 -10.66 15.92 -5.57
N GLY A 78 -9.99 15.27 -6.52
CA GLY A 78 -9.62 13.84 -6.47
C GLY A 78 -8.31 13.53 -5.74
N ASN A 79 -7.94 12.25 -5.71
CA ASN A 79 -6.60 11.84 -5.29
C ASN A 79 -5.71 11.70 -6.53
N TYR A 80 -4.50 12.24 -6.47
CA TYR A 80 -3.63 12.36 -7.65
C TYR A 80 -2.23 11.82 -7.36
N LEU A 81 -1.71 10.99 -8.26
CA LEU A 81 -0.30 10.61 -8.32
C LEU A 81 0.38 11.45 -9.39
N VAL A 82 1.24 12.38 -8.99
CA VAL A 82 1.91 13.31 -9.91
C VAL A 82 3.34 12.86 -10.15
N LEU A 83 3.63 12.52 -11.40
CA LEU A 83 4.95 12.10 -11.88
C LEU A 83 5.73 13.34 -12.33
N ARG A 84 6.71 13.78 -11.53
CA ARG A 84 7.69 14.81 -11.90
C ARG A 84 8.98 14.17 -12.39
N LYS A 85 9.96 14.94 -12.89
CA LYS A 85 11.24 14.38 -13.36
C LYS A 85 12.04 13.74 -12.22
N SER A 86 12.19 14.45 -11.10
CA SER A 86 12.95 14.02 -9.92
C SER A 86 12.11 13.27 -8.90
N SER A 87 10.86 13.66 -8.69
CA SER A 87 10.01 13.13 -7.61
C SER A 87 8.69 12.55 -8.11
N VAL A 88 8.06 11.75 -7.25
CA VAL A 88 6.68 11.31 -7.42
C VAL A 88 5.93 11.68 -6.14
N THR A 89 4.87 12.46 -6.29
CA THR A 89 4.09 12.99 -5.16
C THR A 89 2.67 12.48 -5.25
N VAL A 90 2.10 12.05 -4.12
CA VAL A 90 0.66 11.77 -4.03
C VAL A 90 -0.03 12.93 -3.34
N TYR A 91 -1.10 13.43 -3.93
CA TYR A 91 -2.02 14.38 -3.34
C TYR A 91 -3.27 13.64 -2.90
N TRP A 92 -3.57 13.72 -1.61
CA TRP A 92 -4.74 13.14 -0.98
C TRP A 92 -5.72 14.27 -0.70
N ASN A 93 -6.73 14.44 -1.56
CA ASN A 93 -7.74 15.49 -1.42
C ASN A 93 -9.13 14.88 -1.13
N LYS A 94 -9.34 13.61 -1.50
CA LYS A 94 -10.55 12.84 -1.22
C LYS A 94 -10.24 11.68 -0.29
N TYR A 95 -10.33 11.94 1.01
CA TYR A 95 -10.19 10.92 2.06
C TYR A 95 -11.15 11.19 3.23
N LYS A 96 -11.32 10.21 4.13
CA LYS A 96 -12.37 10.20 5.19
C LYS A 96 -12.47 11.52 5.97
N THR A 97 -11.37 12.23 6.17
CA THR A 97 -11.28 13.42 7.02
C THR A 97 -10.72 14.63 6.28
N SER A 98 -10.73 14.65 4.94
CA SER A 98 -10.23 15.79 4.16
C SER A 98 -11.03 17.08 4.38
N ARG A 99 -12.31 16.97 4.76
CA ARG A 99 -13.14 18.12 5.17
C ARG A 99 -12.61 18.83 6.43
N ILE A 100 -11.88 18.12 7.29
CA ILE A 100 -11.41 18.64 8.59
C ILE A 100 -9.92 19.00 8.52
N HIS A 101 -9.10 18.17 7.87
CA HIS A 101 -7.64 18.36 7.84
C HIS A 101 -7.11 18.92 6.52
N GLY A 102 -7.99 19.34 5.61
CA GLY A 102 -7.61 19.86 4.30
C GLY A 102 -7.03 18.80 3.36
N SER A 103 -6.33 19.25 2.33
CA SER A 103 -5.60 18.39 1.40
C SER A 103 -4.19 18.14 1.92
N THR A 104 -3.68 16.92 1.78
CA THR A 104 -2.30 16.60 2.16
C THR A 104 -1.53 16.00 0.98
N SER A 105 -0.23 16.27 0.93
CA SER A 105 0.65 15.71 -0.09
C SER A 105 1.79 14.93 0.53
N THR A 106 2.23 13.88 -0.15
CA THR A 106 3.33 13.02 0.32
C THR A 106 4.26 12.74 -0.85
N GLU A 107 5.52 13.14 -0.72
CA GLU A 107 6.56 12.70 -1.63
C GLU A 107 6.93 11.25 -1.34
N LEU A 108 6.97 10.42 -2.39
CA LEU A 108 7.17 8.99 -2.25
C LEU A 108 8.66 8.63 -2.24
N PRO A 109 9.08 7.64 -1.42
CA PRO A 109 10.46 7.15 -1.42
C PRO A 109 10.90 6.68 -2.81
N THR A 110 12.17 6.91 -3.15
CA THR A 110 12.75 6.62 -4.49
C THR A 110 12.41 5.23 -5.02
N ASN A 111 12.45 4.21 -4.15
CA ASN A 111 12.15 2.84 -4.54
C ASN A 111 10.67 2.64 -4.92
N LEU A 112 9.73 3.26 -4.21
CA LEU A 112 8.31 3.22 -4.55
C LEU A 112 8.03 4.06 -5.80
N SER A 113 8.65 5.23 -5.90
CA SER A 113 8.61 6.10 -7.08
C SER A 113 9.02 5.37 -8.36
N ARG A 114 10.08 4.55 -8.31
CA ARG A 114 10.52 3.72 -9.45
C ARG A 114 9.48 2.67 -9.84
N VAL A 115 8.86 2.00 -8.87
CA VAL A 115 7.80 1.01 -9.12
C VAL A 115 6.59 1.67 -9.77
N LEU A 116 6.12 2.80 -9.21
CA LEU A 116 4.95 3.50 -9.71
C LEU A 116 5.18 4.11 -11.09
N ARG A 117 6.37 4.61 -11.42
CA ARG A 117 6.69 5.05 -12.79
C ARG A 117 6.56 3.92 -13.80
N LYS A 118 7.10 2.74 -13.48
CA LYS A 118 6.98 1.56 -14.33
C LYS A 118 5.52 1.13 -14.48
N HIS A 119 4.77 1.14 -13.39
CA HIS A 119 3.34 0.84 -13.39
C HIS A 119 2.53 1.84 -14.23
N CYS A 120 2.71 3.14 -14.05
CA CYS A 120 2.02 4.15 -14.85
C CYS A 120 2.40 4.06 -16.34
N LYS A 121 3.65 3.70 -16.68
CA LYS A 121 4.03 3.41 -18.06
C LYS A 121 3.25 2.22 -18.60
N PHE A 122 3.20 1.11 -17.86
CA PHE A 122 2.41 -0.08 -18.20
C PHE A 122 0.93 0.26 -18.40
N MET A 123 0.33 1.00 -17.47
CA MET A 123 -1.06 1.45 -17.57
C MET A 123 -1.29 2.29 -18.82
N LYS A 124 -0.42 3.27 -19.11
CA LYS A 124 -0.53 4.11 -20.31
C LYS A 124 -0.34 3.33 -21.61
N THR A 125 0.50 2.29 -21.62
CA THR A 125 0.74 1.46 -22.80
C THR A 125 -0.46 0.58 -23.14
N HIS A 126 -1.15 0.01 -22.14
CA HIS A 126 -2.24 -0.93 -22.38
C HIS A 126 -3.64 -0.33 -22.23
N PHE A 127 -3.78 0.77 -21.50
CA PHE A 127 -5.04 1.45 -21.21
C PHE A 127 -4.87 2.97 -21.38
N PRO A 128 -4.57 3.45 -22.61
CA PRO A 128 -4.24 4.85 -22.86
C PRO A 128 -5.36 5.83 -22.48
N ASP A 129 -6.61 5.38 -22.53
CA ASP A 129 -7.80 6.19 -22.22
C ASP A 129 -8.10 6.27 -20.71
N SER A 130 -7.31 5.59 -19.87
CA SER A 130 -7.53 5.54 -18.42
C SER A 130 -6.36 6.10 -17.63
N ASN A 131 -6.66 7.13 -16.86
CA ASN A 131 -5.74 7.69 -15.87
C ASN A 131 -5.88 7.03 -14.48
N ASN A 132 -6.70 5.98 -14.33
CA ASN A 132 -6.88 5.31 -13.04
C ASN A 132 -5.67 4.45 -12.69
N LEU A 133 -5.20 4.52 -11.44
CA LEU A 133 -4.02 3.78 -11.01
C LEU A 133 -4.25 2.26 -11.00
N PHE A 134 -5.47 1.81 -10.71
CA PHE A 134 -5.82 0.40 -10.67
C PHE A 134 -7.12 0.13 -11.43
N LEU A 135 -7.10 -0.91 -12.27
CA LEU A 135 -8.26 -1.41 -13.00
C LEU A 135 -8.63 -2.83 -12.54
N ASN A 136 -9.90 -3.19 -12.66
CA ASN A 136 -10.43 -4.50 -12.31
C ASN A 136 -10.25 -5.51 -13.48
N ALA A 137 -10.77 -6.73 -13.33
CA ALA A 137 -10.66 -7.78 -14.35
C ALA A 137 -11.43 -7.46 -15.66
N ARG A 138 -12.37 -6.51 -15.61
CA ARG A 138 -13.10 -5.97 -16.75
C ARG A 138 -12.47 -4.68 -17.30
N PHE A 139 -11.27 -4.34 -16.83
CA PHE A 139 -10.55 -3.12 -17.19
C PHE A 139 -11.23 -1.81 -16.79
N GLU A 140 -12.14 -1.86 -15.82
CA GLU A 140 -12.82 -0.68 -15.27
C GLU A 140 -12.09 -0.18 -13.99
N PRO A 141 -12.23 1.10 -13.61
CA PRO A 141 -11.63 1.63 -12.38
C PRO A 141 -11.98 0.81 -11.14
N MET A 142 -10.98 0.49 -10.32
CA MET A 142 -11.23 -0.25 -9.07
C MET A 142 -11.97 0.60 -8.04
N THR A 143 -13.06 0.06 -7.50
CA THR A 143 -13.66 0.61 -6.28
C THR A 143 -12.83 0.26 -5.04
N ARG A 144 -13.04 0.96 -3.93
CA ARG A 144 -12.46 0.60 -2.62
C ARG A 144 -12.74 -0.86 -2.25
N GLN A 145 -13.94 -1.33 -2.55
CA GLN A 145 -14.35 -2.72 -2.28
C GLN A 145 -13.54 -3.72 -3.11
N ASN A 146 -13.33 -3.44 -4.41
CA ASN A 146 -12.53 -4.32 -5.26
C ASN A 146 -11.07 -4.35 -4.82
N LEU A 147 -10.49 -3.20 -4.46
CA LEU A 147 -9.12 -3.10 -3.98
C LEU A 147 -8.93 -3.83 -2.64
N GLY A 148 -9.89 -3.73 -1.73
CA GLY A 148 -9.89 -4.46 -0.47
C GLY A 148 -9.92 -5.98 -0.68
N LYS A 149 -10.83 -6.47 -1.53
CA LYS A 149 -10.91 -7.88 -1.91
C LYS A 149 -9.63 -8.37 -2.58
N LEU A 150 -9.01 -7.57 -3.45
CA LEU A 150 -7.73 -7.91 -4.09
C LEU A 150 -6.65 -8.18 -3.03
N LEU A 151 -6.51 -7.28 -2.07
CA LEU A 151 -5.51 -7.40 -0.99
C LEU A 151 -5.79 -8.62 -0.11
N GLU A 152 -7.03 -8.82 0.31
CA GLU A 152 -7.41 -9.96 1.16
C GLU A 152 -7.18 -11.30 0.47
N ASN A 153 -7.53 -11.40 -0.82
CA ASN A 153 -7.30 -12.59 -1.63
C ASN A 153 -5.81 -12.84 -1.86
N LEU A 154 -5.01 -11.79 -2.03
CA LEU A 154 -3.55 -11.91 -2.09
C LEU A 154 -3.02 -12.55 -0.80
N PHE A 155 -3.35 -11.99 0.37
CA PHE A 155 -2.88 -12.56 1.63
C PHE A 155 -3.42 -13.97 1.89
N PHE A 156 -4.67 -14.26 1.49
CA PHE A 156 -5.24 -15.59 1.61
C PHE A 156 -4.49 -16.61 0.73
N SER A 157 -4.08 -16.22 -0.48
CA SER A 157 -3.36 -17.11 -1.40
C SER A 157 -2.01 -17.56 -0.86
N TYR A 158 -1.30 -16.68 -0.12
CA TYR A 158 0.05 -16.97 0.39
C TYR A 158 0.08 -17.44 1.85
N PHE A 159 -0.85 -16.98 2.68
CA PHE A 159 -0.82 -17.25 4.13
C PHE A 159 -2.08 -17.92 4.66
N LYS A 160 -3.06 -18.20 3.81
CA LYS A 160 -4.39 -18.73 4.20
C LYS A 160 -5.08 -17.86 5.26
N LYS A 161 -4.77 -16.56 5.27
CA LYS A 161 -5.34 -15.55 6.16
C LYS A 161 -5.83 -14.36 5.34
N ARG A 162 -7.09 -13.97 5.52
CA ARG A 162 -7.64 -12.72 4.96
C ARG A 162 -7.20 -11.55 5.84
N ILE A 163 -6.29 -10.72 5.31
CA ILE A 163 -5.77 -9.54 5.99
C ILE A 163 -6.32 -8.30 5.28
N SER A 164 -7.22 -7.59 5.96
CA SER A 164 -7.78 -6.32 5.47
C SER A 164 -6.76 -5.18 5.57
N VAL A 165 -7.00 -4.07 4.86
CA VAL A 165 -6.16 -2.86 4.98
C VAL A 165 -6.08 -2.36 6.42
N SER A 166 -7.20 -2.39 7.16
CA SER A 166 -7.21 -2.00 8.58
C SER A 166 -6.33 -2.90 9.44
N ALA A 167 -6.31 -4.21 9.16
CA ALA A 167 -5.41 -5.13 9.83
C ALA A 167 -3.94 -4.87 9.44
N LEU A 168 -3.67 -4.61 8.16
CA LEU A 168 -2.32 -4.28 7.68
C LEU A 168 -1.77 -2.99 8.31
N ARG A 169 -2.63 -1.97 8.47
CA ARG A 169 -2.31 -0.73 9.19
C ARG A 169 -1.87 -1.01 10.63
N ARG A 170 -2.62 -1.85 11.36
CA ARG A 170 -2.23 -2.26 12.71
C ARG A 170 -0.92 -3.03 12.72
N ILE A 171 -0.74 -3.98 11.79
CA ILE A 171 0.51 -4.76 11.67
C ILE A 171 1.72 -3.83 11.46
N TYR A 172 1.59 -2.82 10.59
CA TYR A 172 2.63 -1.83 10.35
C TYR A 172 2.96 -1.02 11.62
N LEU A 173 1.94 -0.45 12.27
CA LEU A 173 2.13 0.38 13.47
C LEU A 173 2.71 -0.44 14.63
N SER A 174 2.17 -1.64 14.87
CA SER A 174 2.74 -2.55 15.87
C SER A 174 4.18 -2.90 15.54
N SER A 175 4.52 -3.22 14.29
CA SER A 175 5.91 -3.53 13.93
C SER A 175 6.86 -2.34 14.10
N LYS A 176 6.38 -1.10 13.98
CA LYS A 176 7.19 0.11 14.03
C LYS A 176 7.36 0.66 15.46
N TYR A 177 6.32 0.56 16.28
CA TYR A 177 6.24 1.22 17.58
C TYR A 177 6.14 0.27 18.78
N PHE A 178 5.84 -1.02 18.57
CA PHE A 178 5.76 -2.01 19.65
C PHE A 178 7.16 -2.49 20.07
N THR A 179 8.15 -1.62 20.11
CA THR A 179 9.53 -1.98 20.45
C THR A 179 9.60 -2.33 21.93
N VAL A 180 9.29 -3.58 22.24
CA VAL A 180 9.65 -4.19 23.52
C VAL A 180 11.13 -4.54 23.42
N THR A 181 11.96 -3.88 24.22
CA THR A 181 13.40 -4.17 24.27
C THR A 181 13.64 -5.60 24.77
N LYS A 182 14.81 -6.19 24.47
CA LYS A 182 15.18 -7.48 25.06
C LYS A 182 15.21 -7.40 26.58
N GLU A 183 15.72 -6.30 27.13
CA GLU A 183 15.70 -5.97 28.56
C GLU A 183 14.28 -5.97 29.10
N GLN A 184 13.35 -5.25 28.46
CA GLN A 184 11.96 -5.21 28.95
C GLN A 184 11.30 -6.60 28.97
N LYS A 185 11.65 -7.51 28.05
CA LYS A 185 11.19 -8.91 28.14
C LYS A 185 11.84 -9.68 29.28
N GLN A 186 13.11 -9.42 29.53
CA GLN A 186 13.87 -10.03 30.61
C GLN A 186 13.34 -9.53 31.96
N ASP A 187 13.21 -8.22 32.15
CA ASP A 187 12.61 -7.59 33.31
C ASP A 187 11.17 -8.08 33.53
N ALA A 188 10.38 -8.23 32.46
CA ALA A 188 9.03 -8.77 32.60
C ALA A 188 9.06 -10.18 33.19
N LYS A 189 9.94 -11.03 32.67
CA LYS A 189 10.13 -12.40 33.12
C LYS A 189 10.63 -12.45 34.57
N ASP A 190 11.61 -11.62 34.92
CA ASP A 190 12.22 -11.57 36.25
C ASP A 190 11.24 -11.02 37.30
N MET A 191 10.36 -10.09 36.90
CA MET A 191 9.25 -9.58 37.70
C MET A 191 7.99 -10.46 37.65
N MET A 192 8.08 -11.68 37.10
CA MET A 192 7.02 -12.69 37.06
C MET A 192 5.70 -12.22 36.41
N HIS A 193 5.76 -11.33 35.44
CA HIS A 193 4.57 -10.86 34.71
C HIS A 193 4.84 -10.70 33.21
N SER A 194 3.81 -10.41 32.41
CA SER A 194 4.01 -10.14 30.99
C SER A 194 4.43 -8.68 30.75
N VAL A 195 5.12 -8.42 29.65
CA VAL A 195 5.40 -7.06 29.16
C VAL A 195 4.12 -6.22 29.01
N GLY A 196 2.99 -6.86 28.72
CA GLY A 196 1.69 -6.18 28.65
C GLY A 196 1.23 -5.64 30.01
N VAL A 197 1.57 -6.31 31.11
CA VAL A 197 1.28 -5.84 32.47
C VAL A 197 2.22 -4.69 32.82
N GLN A 198 3.51 -4.79 32.50
CA GLN A 198 4.49 -3.68 32.59
C GLN A 198 3.97 -2.40 31.94
N GLN A 199 3.60 -2.46 30.67
CA GLN A 199 3.18 -1.29 29.89
C GLN A 199 1.84 -0.70 30.37
N LYS A 200 0.95 -1.52 30.95
CA LYS A 200 -0.38 -1.08 31.38
C LYS A 200 -0.38 -0.46 32.78
N HIS A 201 0.46 -0.96 33.69
CA HIS A 201 0.40 -0.61 35.11
C HIS A 201 1.63 0.13 35.63
N TYR A 202 2.80 -0.06 35.01
CA TYR A 202 4.08 0.37 35.57
C TYR A 202 4.80 1.42 34.70
N VAL A 203 4.70 1.35 33.37
CA VAL A 203 5.26 2.37 32.47
C VAL A 203 4.30 3.55 32.37
N LYS A 204 4.74 4.74 32.82
CA LYS A 204 4.02 6.01 32.72
C LYS A 204 4.90 7.04 32.02
N GLU A 205 4.27 8.01 31.35
CA GLU A 205 4.97 9.20 30.85
C GLU A 205 5.31 10.08 32.07
N ILE A 206 6.60 10.42 32.23
CA ILE A 206 7.13 11.25 33.33
C ILE A 206 7.44 12.62 32.75
#